data_AF-A0A7Y2DVN5-F1
#
_entry.id   AF-A0A7Y2DVN5-F1
#
_cell.length_a   1.000
_cell.length_b   1.000
_cell.length_c   1.000
_cell.angle_alpha   90.00
_cell.angle_beta   90.00
_cell.angle_gamma   90.00
#
_symmetry.space_group_name_H-M   'P 1'
#
loop_
_entity.id
_entity.type
_entity.pdbx_description
1 polymer ?
#
loop_
_entity_poly.entity_id
_entity_poly.type
_entity_poly.pdbx_seq_one_letter_code
_entity_poly.pdbx_strand_id
1 'polypeptide(L)'
;INNNPGEWRFYHYLGFIYWQSKDFKKAAESYKKGSEIAGSPSWMRKMAAKMTERGGERDTARAIYQQLFEQAEDSQTKANAKIRLLQLDSLDERDAINTVLNRIKSEKGSCPAALRSVLPGLQNMRLPNGKEFRINKDRRLVDPSNVLYLLDKQSCKAVLDPEKSRIPLK
;
A
#
# COMPACT_ATOMS: atom_id res chain seq x y z
N ILE A 1 15.21 23.23 -6.14
CA ILE A 1 14.45 24.27 -5.40
C ILE A 1 15.05 25.65 -5.64
N ASN A 2 16.32 25.90 -5.32
CA ASN A 2 16.95 27.23 -5.46
C ASN A 2 16.71 27.91 -6.83
N ASN A 3 16.72 27.14 -7.94
CA ASN A 3 16.55 27.69 -9.29
C ASN A 3 15.07 27.90 -9.69
N ASN A 4 14.11 27.24 -9.02
CA ASN A 4 12.67 27.44 -9.24
C ASN A 4 11.92 27.24 -7.91
N PRO A 5 11.96 28.23 -6.99
CA PRO A 5 11.37 28.08 -5.66
C PRO A 5 9.84 28.07 -5.67
N GLY A 6 9.22 28.56 -6.75
CA GLY A 6 7.76 28.55 -6.94
C GLY A 6 7.20 27.23 -7.48
N GLU A 7 8.03 26.20 -7.71
CA GLU A 7 7.56 24.88 -8.15
C GLU A 7 7.29 23.98 -6.94
N TRP A 8 6.02 23.86 -6.55
CA TRP A 8 5.61 23.09 -5.38
C TRP A 8 5.95 21.60 -5.48
N ARG A 9 6.03 21.02 -6.70
CA ARG A 9 6.37 19.59 -6.87
C ARG A 9 7.74 19.25 -6.32
N PHE A 10 8.70 20.17 -6.35
CA PHE A 10 10.01 19.93 -5.77
C PHE A 10 9.95 19.72 -4.25
N TYR A 11 9.01 20.37 -3.57
CA TYR A 11 8.78 20.16 -2.15
C TYR A 11 8.05 18.85 -1.87
N HIS A 12 7.17 18.40 -2.78
CA HIS A 12 6.61 17.05 -2.71
C HIS A 12 7.69 15.98 -2.82
N TYR A 13 8.58 16.06 -3.82
CA TYR A 13 9.67 15.10 -3.98
C TYR A 13 10.65 15.12 -2.80
N LEU A 14 10.99 16.30 -2.30
CA LEU A 14 11.82 16.42 -1.10
C LEU A 14 11.15 15.80 0.13
N GLY A 15 9.85 16.07 0.31
CA GLY A 15 9.05 15.46 1.38
C GLY A 15 8.98 13.94 1.27
N PHE A 16 8.86 13.41 0.06
CA PHE A 16 8.92 11.97 -0.21
C PHE A 16 10.28 11.37 0.17
N ILE A 17 11.39 12.00 -0.22
CA ILE A 17 12.75 11.53 0.12
C ILE A 17 12.92 11.45 1.64
N TYR A 18 12.56 12.51 2.38
CA TYR A 18 12.63 12.48 3.84
C TYR A 18 11.73 11.42 4.46
N TRP A 19 10.52 11.23 3.92
CA TRP A 19 9.61 10.19 4.38
C TRP A 19 10.19 8.78 4.18
N GLN A 20 10.83 8.51 3.03
CA GLN A 20 11.51 7.24 2.79
C GLN A 20 12.63 6.99 3.80
N SER A 21 13.38 8.04 4.18
CA SER A 21 14.39 8.00 5.23
C SER A 21 13.81 7.99 6.66
N LYS A 22 12.48 7.90 6.81
CA LYS A 22 11.76 7.95 8.10
C LYS A 22 11.95 9.27 8.87
N ASP A 23 12.47 10.32 8.21
CA ASP A 23 12.56 11.66 8.77
C ASP A 23 11.22 12.39 8.59
N PHE A 24 10.22 11.96 9.35
CA PHE A 24 8.85 12.47 9.24
C PHE A 24 8.76 13.97 9.56
N LYS A 25 9.63 14.48 10.44
CA LYS A 25 9.68 15.90 10.74
C LYS A 25 10.08 16.72 9.51
N LYS A 26 11.20 16.38 8.86
CA LYS A 26 11.61 17.10 7.64
C LYS A 26 10.67 16.87 6.47
N ALA A 27 10.05 15.69 6.39
CA ALA A 27 9.00 15.44 5.42
C ALA A 27 7.81 16.39 5.64
N ALA A 28 7.34 16.53 6.88
CA ALA A 28 6.25 17.45 7.25
C ALA A 28 6.59 18.90 6.88
N GLU A 29 7.79 19.36 7.23
CA GLU A 29 8.28 20.70 6.91
C GLU A 29 8.33 20.94 5.39
N SER A 30 8.76 19.95 4.62
CA SER A 30 8.80 20.03 3.15
C SER A 30 7.40 20.17 2.56
N TYR A 31 6.46 19.32 2.99
CA TYR A 31 5.06 19.41 2.56
C TYR A 31 4.41 20.73 2.97
N LYS A 32 4.71 21.25 4.16
CA LYS A 32 4.22 22.54 4.63
C LYS A 32 4.72 23.68 3.73
N LYS A 33 6.03 23.76 3.50
CA LYS A 33 6.63 24.78 2.61
C LYS A 33 6.06 24.72 1.20
N GLY A 34 5.89 23.52 0.65
CA GLY A 34 5.26 23.35 -0.66
C GLY A 34 3.81 23.83 -0.69
N SER A 35 3.06 23.64 0.40
CA SER A 35 1.66 24.09 0.52
C SER A 35 1.47 25.61 0.63
N GLU A 36 2.55 26.35 0.87
CA GLU A 36 2.56 27.81 0.97
C GLU A 36 2.78 28.47 -0.41
N ILE A 37 3.17 27.68 -1.42
CA ILE A 37 3.35 28.15 -2.79
C ILE A 37 1.99 28.36 -3.46
N ALA A 38 1.84 29.49 -4.16
CA ALA A 38 0.64 29.82 -4.92
C ALA A 38 0.32 28.73 -5.96
N GLY A 39 -0.95 28.30 -6.02
CA GLY A 39 -1.38 27.23 -6.91
C GLY A 39 -1.01 25.81 -6.46
N SER A 40 -0.38 25.65 -5.28
CA SER A 40 -0.14 24.34 -4.71
C SER A 40 -1.45 23.62 -4.36
N PRO A 41 -1.51 22.30 -4.53
CA PRO A 41 -2.73 21.55 -4.26
C PRO A 41 -2.97 21.40 -2.75
N SER A 42 -4.25 21.47 -2.36
CA SER A 42 -4.67 21.44 -0.94
C SER A 42 -4.22 20.19 -0.17
N TRP A 43 -3.93 19.08 -0.86
CA TRP A 43 -3.45 17.86 -0.23
C TRP A 43 -2.07 18.02 0.42
N MET A 44 -1.22 18.96 -0.02
CA MET A 44 0.11 19.15 0.57
C MET A 44 0.01 19.54 2.05
N ARG A 45 -0.93 20.42 2.39
CA ARG A 45 -1.17 20.81 3.78
C ARG A 45 -1.66 19.64 4.63
N LYS A 46 -2.55 18.81 4.07
CA LYS A 46 -3.02 17.58 4.74
C LYS A 46 -1.87 16.58 4.94
N MET A 47 -0.96 16.48 3.97
CA MET A 47 0.20 15.60 4.06
C MET A 47 1.17 16.05 5.16
N ALA A 48 1.38 17.36 5.32
CA ALA A 48 2.19 17.89 6.41
C ALA A 48 1.66 17.45 7.79
N ALA A 49 0.34 17.53 8.01
CA ALA A 49 -0.32 17.09 9.25
C ALA A 49 -0.25 15.55 9.42
N LYS A 50 -0.54 14.78 8.35
CA LYS A 50 -0.42 13.31 8.39
C LYS A 50 0.98 12.85 8.77
N MET A 51 2.00 13.57 8.31
CA MET A 51 3.38 13.19 8.53
C MET A 51 3.78 13.29 10.01
N THR A 52 3.28 14.30 10.72
CA THR A 52 3.56 14.47 12.16
C THR A 52 2.84 13.46 13.03
N GLU A 53 1.64 13.02 12.64
CA GLU A 53 0.82 12.11 13.46
C GLU A 53 1.04 10.64 13.10
N ARG A 54 1.09 10.33 11.80
CA ARG A 54 0.95 8.97 11.24
C ARG A 54 1.93 8.74 10.08
N GLY A 55 3.10 9.40 10.11
CA GLY A 55 4.09 9.34 9.02
C GLY A 55 4.55 7.92 8.67
N GLY A 56 4.59 7.02 9.65
CA GLY A 56 4.95 5.62 9.46
C GLY A 56 3.81 4.70 9.02
N GLU A 57 2.58 5.18 8.96
CA GLU A 57 1.41 4.34 8.72
C GLU A 57 1.17 4.03 7.25
N ARG A 58 0.50 2.90 7.02
CA ARG A 58 0.20 2.37 5.68
C ARG A 58 -0.70 3.30 4.88
N ASP A 59 -1.61 4.02 5.54
CA ASP A 59 -2.52 4.98 4.89
C ASP A 59 -1.76 6.23 4.42
N THR A 60 -0.79 6.72 5.19
CA THR A 60 0.11 7.81 4.79
C THR A 60 0.99 7.39 3.62
N ALA A 61 1.58 6.19 3.69
CA ALA A 61 2.34 5.62 2.57
C ALA A 61 1.51 5.58 1.29
N ARG A 62 0.26 5.11 1.39
CA ARG A 62 -0.69 5.04 0.29
C ARG A 62 -0.98 6.41 -0.32
N ALA A 63 -1.27 7.40 0.52
CA ALA A 63 -1.54 8.76 0.07
C ALA A 63 -0.34 9.36 -0.68
N ILE A 64 0.87 9.16 -0.18
CA ILE A 64 2.10 9.64 -0.82
C ILE A 64 2.31 8.97 -2.19
N TYR A 65 2.19 7.64 -2.28
CA TYR A 65 2.36 6.94 -3.55
C TYR A 65 1.25 7.23 -4.56
N GLN A 66 0.02 7.52 -4.11
CA GLN A 66 -1.03 8.01 -4.99
C GLN A 66 -0.65 9.36 -5.60
N GLN A 67 -0.16 10.30 -4.78
CA GLN A 67 0.29 11.60 -5.29
C GLN A 67 1.48 11.46 -6.24
N LEU A 68 2.46 10.60 -5.94
CA LEU A 68 3.56 10.33 -6.87
C LEU A 68 3.07 9.74 -8.20
N PHE A 69 2.11 8.80 -8.16
CA PHE A 69 1.57 8.19 -9.35
C PHE A 69 0.81 9.20 -10.23
N GLU A 70 0.01 10.06 -9.61
CA GLU A 70 -0.82 11.07 -10.28
C GLU A 70 0.01 12.22 -10.85
N GLN A 71 1.06 12.65 -10.13
CA GLN A 71 1.80 13.88 -10.43
C GLN A 71 3.11 13.64 -11.21
N ALA A 72 3.64 12.42 -11.22
CA ALA A 72 4.87 12.14 -11.95
C ALA A 72 4.69 12.40 -13.45
N GLU A 73 5.73 12.91 -14.09
CA GLU A 73 5.76 13.09 -15.55
C GLU A 73 6.47 11.90 -16.22
N ASP A 74 7.47 11.34 -15.56
CA ASP A 74 8.25 10.22 -16.08
C ASP A 74 7.56 8.87 -15.82
N SER A 75 7.70 7.96 -16.79
CA SER A 75 7.08 6.64 -16.76
C SER A 75 7.63 5.73 -15.65
N GLN A 76 8.89 5.92 -15.25
CA GLN A 76 9.55 5.10 -14.25
C GLN A 76 9.01 5.38 -12.84
N THR A 77 8.86 6.65 -12.46
CA THR A 77 8.27 7.07 -11.19
C THR A 77 6.83 6.59 -11.08
N LYS A 78 6.03 6.73 -12.15
CA LYS A 78 4.67 6.17 -12.19
C LYS A 78 4.66 4.66 -11.97
N ALA A 79 5.52 3.93 -12.68
CA ALA A 79 5.62 2.48 -12.53
C ALA A 79 6.00 2.07 -11.09
N ASN A 80 6.98 2.75 -10.51
CA ASN A 80 7.44 2.51 -9.14
C ASN A 80 6.34 2.79 -8.10
N ALA A 81 5.65 3.92 -8.22
CA ALA A 81 4.54 4.28 -7.34
C ALA A 81 3.41 3.25 -7.45
N LYS A 82 3.07 2.82 -8.67
CA LYS A 82 2.08 1.77 -8.92
C LYS A 82 2.45 0.45 -8.22
N ILE A 83 3.70 0.00 -8.34
CA ILE A 83 4.17 -1.22 -7.67
C ILE A 83 4.02 -1.12 -6.15
N ARG A 84 4.36 0.04 -5.56
CA ARG A 84 4.19 0.26 -4.12
C ARG A 84 2.73 0.25 -3.69
N LEU A 85 1.82 0.79 -4.50
CA LEU A 85 0.38 0.70 -4.24
C LEU A 85 -0.13 -0.75 -4.27
N LEU A 86 0.33 -1.56 -5.23
CA LEU A 86 0.00 -3.00 -5.27
C LEU A 86 0.54 -3.74 -4.03
N GLN A 87 1.73 -3.36 -3.54
CA GLN A 87 2.30 -3.93 -2.33
C GLN A 87 1.44 -3.63 -1.09
N LEU A 88 0.96 -2.38 -0.97
CA LEU A 88 0.08 -1.98 0.13
C LEU A 88 -1.27 -2.71 0.07
N ASP A 89 -1.87 -2.83 -1.12
CA ASP A 89 -3.10 -3.62 -1.33
C ASP A 89 -2.88 -5.09 -0.92
N SER A 90 -1.75 -5.68 -1.31
CA SER A 90 -1.44 -7.08 -0.98
C SER A 90 -1.19 -7.30 0.52
N LEU A 91 -0.66 -6.29 1.23
CA LEU A 91 -0.53 -6.35 2.67
C LEU A 91 -1.90 -6.34 3.34
N ASP A 92 -2.79 -5.43 2.93
CA ASP A 92 -4.17 -5.35 3.45
C ASP A 92 -4.94 -6.66 3.20
N GLU A 93 -4.84 -7.21 1.97
CA GLU A 93 -5.47 -8.48 1.60
C GLU A 93 -4.93 -9.65 2.40
N ARG A 94 -3.61 -9.78 2.55
CA ARG A 94 -3.00 -10.88 3.31
C ARG A 94 -3.32 -10.79 4.80
N ASP A 95 -3.35 -9.59 5.38
CA ASP A 95 -3.73 -9.41 6.79
C ASP A 95 -5.14 -9.95 7.02
N ALA A 96 -6.10 -9.59 6.16
CA ALA A 96 -7.48 -10.08 6.22
C ALA A 96 -7.60 -11.59 5.99
N ILE A 97 -6.93 -12.13 4.96
CA ILE A 97 -6.90 -13.58 4.70
C ILE A 97 -6.32 -14.34 5.90
N ASN A 98 -5.23 -13.85 6.49
CA ASN A 98 -4.58 -14.46 7.63
C ASN A 98 -5.45 -14.42 8.89
N THR A 99 -6.26 -13.37 9.09
CA THR A 99 -7.28 -13.34 10.15
C THR A 99 -8.25 -14.51 10.01
N VAL A 100 -8.75 -14.80 8.80
CA VAL A 100 -9.66 -15.93 8.58
C VAL A 100 -8.95 -17.27 8.71
N LEU A 101 -7.72 -17.40 8.18
CA LEU A 101 -6.91 -18.62 8.34
C LEU A 101 -6.69 -18.96 9.82
N ASN A 102 -6.33 -17.96 10.62
CA ASN A 102 -6.12 -18.12 12.05
C ASN A 102 -7.40 -18.56 12.77
N ARG A 103 -8.55 -17.97 12.43
CA ARG A 103 -9.84 -18.39 12.97
C ARG A 103 -10.14 -19.86 12.66
N ILE A 104 -9.99 -20.28 11.39
CA ILE A 104 -10.23 -21.68 10.98
C ILE A 104 -9.26 -22.62 11.72
N LYS A 105 -7.98 -22.23 11.84
CA LYS A 105 -6.96 -23.00 12.55
C LYS A 105 -7.30 -23.18 14.03
N SER A 106 -7.76 -22.12 14.70
CA SER A 106 -8.20 -22.17 16.10
C SER A 106 -9.44 -23.05 16.29
N GLU A 107 -10.40 -23.01 15.37
CA GLU A 107 -11.63 -23.81 15.44
C GLU A 107 -11.39 -25.31 15.14
N LYS A 108 -10.47 -25.63 14.21
CA LYS A 108 -10.24 -27.01 13.72
C LYS A 108 -8.96 -27.66 14.26
N GLY A 109 -8.16 -26.93 15.02
CA GLY A 109 -6.85 -27.37 15.52
C GLY A 109 -5.76 -27.52 14.46
N SER A 110 -6.04 -27.24 13.18
CA SER A 110 -5.10 -27.41 12.07
C SER A 110 -5.30 -26.38 10.97
N CYS A 111 -4.22 -26.06 10.25
CA CYS A 111 -4.30 -25.15 9.10
C CYS A 111 -5.15 -25.76 7.98
N PRO A 112 -6.06 -25.00 7.33
CA PRO A 112 -6.88 -25.55 6.25
C PRO A 112 -6.01 -26.08 5.09
N ALA A 113 -6.53 -27.06 4.35
CA ALA A 113 -5.79 -27.68 3.25
C ALA A 113 -5.56 -26.72 2.06
N ALA A 114 -6.40 -25.68 1.90
CA ALA A 114 -6.35 -24.73 0.78
C ALA A 114 -6.90 -23.35 1.15
N LEU A 115 -6.42 -22.29 0.48
CA LEU A 115 -6.91 -20.92 0.66
C LEU A 115 -8.39 -20.75 0.33
N ARG A 116 -8.95 -21.56 -0.57
CA ARG A 116 -10.38 -21.47 -0.93
C ARG A 116 -11.30 -21.59 0.29
N SER A 117 -10.86 -22.26 1.37
CA SER A 117 -11.61 -22.37 2.62
C SER A 117 -11.85 -21.03 3.32
N VAL A 118 -11.09 -19.97 3.02
CA VAL A 118 -11.31 -18.66 3.66
C VAL A 118 -12.42 -17.84 3.00
N LEU A 119 -12.85 -18.18 1.78
CA LEU A 119 -13.78 -17.35 1.00
C LEU A 119 -15.07 -16.98 1.75
N PRO A 120 -15.74 -17.89 2.49
CA PRO A 120 -16.92 -17.52 3.28
C PRO A 120 -16.62 -16.47 4.35
N GLY A 121 -15.46 -16.57 5.02
CA GLY A 121 -15.05 -15.61 6.05
C GLY A 121 -14.69 -14.23 5.49
N LEU A 122 -14.27 -14.15 4.24
CA LEU A 122 -13.94 -12.88 3.58
C LEU A 122 -15.16 -12.07 3.14
N GLN A 123 -16.35 -12.67 3.03
CA GLN A 123 -17.56 -11.98 2.54
C GLN A 123 -17.93 -10.74 3.36
N ASN A 124 -17.61 -10.74 4.66
CA ASN A 124 -17.91 -9.63 5.58
C ASN A 124 -16.68 -8.75 5.87
N MET A 125 -15.54 -9.05 5.25
CA MET A 125 -14.32 -8.26 5.44
C MET A 125 -14.30 -7.07 4.48
N ARG A 126 -14.02 -5.89 5.04
CA ARG A 126 -13.85 -4.66 4.26
C ARG A 126 -12.37 -4.33 4.16
N LEU A 127 -11.85 -4.30 2.93
CA LEU A 127 -10.50 -3.80 2.70
C LEU A 127 -10.51 -2.26 2.68
N PRO A 128 -9.38 -1.60 2.98
CA PRO A 128 -9.26 -0.16 2.89
C PRO A 128 -9.67 0.39 1.52
N ASN A 129 -10.24 1.59 1.51
CA ASN A 129 -10.64 2.33 0.30
C ASN A 129 -11.65 1.59 -0.60
N GLY A 130 -12.50 0.74 -0.02
CA GLY A 130 -13.54 0.02 -0.76
C GLY A 130 -12.99 -1.02 -1.75
N LYS A 131 -11.75 -1.48 -1.54
CA LYS A 131 -11.18 -2.56 -2.34
C LYS A 131 -11.91 -3.87 -2.07
N GLU A 132 -11.92 -4.73 -3.08
CA GLU A 132 -12.49 -6.08 -3.01
C GLU A 132 -11.41 -7.13 -3.24
N PHE A 133 -11.59 -8.31 -2.66
CA PHE A 133 -10.72 -9.44 -2.93
C PHE A 133 -10.88 -9.89 -4.39
N ARG A 134 -9.76 -10.11 -5.07
CA ARG A 134 -9.76 -10.61 -6.44
C ARG A 134 -9.81 -12.13 -6.44
N ILE A 135 -10.73 -12.67 -7.23
CA ILE A 135 -10.93 -14.10 -7.39
C ILE A 135 -10.92 -14.43 -8.88
N ASN A 136 -10.12 -15.40 -9.30
CA ASN A 136 -10.10 -15.83 -10.69
C ASN A 136 -11.29 -16.76 -11.04
N LYS A 137 -11.40 -17.14 -12.33
CA LYS A 137 -12.46 -18.02 -12.84
C LYS A 137 -12.59 -19.38 -12.11
N ASP A 138 -11.51 -19.88 -11.51
CA ASP A 138 -11.49 -21.15 -10.78
C ASP A 138 -11.84 -20.97 -9.28
N ARG A 139 -12.34 -19.80 -8.90
CA ARG A 139 -12.64 -19.43 -7.51
C ARG A 139 -11.43 -19.46 -6.59
N ARG A 140 -10.26 -19.02 -7.09
CA ARG A 140 -9.02 -18.90 -6.31
C ARG A 140 -8.65 -17.44 -6.11
N LEU A 141 -8.19 -17.10 -4.90
CA LEU A 141 -7.72 -15.76 -4.55
C LEU A 141 -6.46 -15.43 -5.36
N VAL A 142 -6.45 -14.24 -5.94
CA VAL A 142 -5.28 -13.68 -6.62
C VAL A 142 -4.87 -12.36 -5.99
N ASP A 143 -3.58 -12.08 -6.02
CA ASP A 143 -2.97 -10.85 -5.55
C ASP A 143 -3.33 -9.66 -6.46
N PRO A 144 -2.97 -8.43 -6.07
CA PRO A 144 -3.21 -7.23 -6.88
C PRO A 144 -2.56 -7.22 -8.27
N SER A 145 -1.61 -8.12 -8.53
CA SER A 145 -1.01 -8.35 -9.85
C SER A 145 -1.68 -9.47 -10.66
N ASN A 146 -2.81 -10.00 -10.17
CA ASN A 146 -3.59 -11.11 -10.74
C ASN A 146 -2.86 -12.47 -10.73
N VAL A 147 -1.93 -12.66 -9.79
CA VAL A 147 -1.22 -13.93 -9.58
C VAL A 147 -1.80 -14.63 -8.36
N LEU A 148 -1.84 -15.96 -8.36
CA LEU A 148 -2.41 -16.71 -7.23
C LEU A 148 -1.70 -16.39 -5.92
N TYR A 149 -2.47 -16.13 -4.86
CA TYR A 149 -1.95 -16.28 -3.51
C TYR A 149 -1.68 -17.77 -3.23
N LEU A 150 -0.62 -18.04 -2.48
CA LEU A 150 -0.25 -19.38 -2.03
C LEU A 150 -0.53 -19.53 -0.53
N LEU A 151 -0.80 -20.75 -0.08
CA LEU A 151 -0.86 -21.08 1.35
C LEU A 151 0.49 -21.62 1.79
N ASP A 152 1.18 -20.90 2.66
CA ASP A 152 2.25 -21.49 3.46
C ASP A 152 1.62 -22.29 4.61
N LYS A 153 1.68 -23.61 4.52
CA LYS A 153 1.12 -24.53 5.53
C LYS A 153 1.89 -24.53 6.85
N GLN A 154 3.18 -24.18 6.84
CA GLN A 154 4.00 -24.16 8.05
C GLN A 154 3.61 -22.98 8.93
N SER A 155 3.59 -21.77 8.35
CA SER A 155 3.17 -20.56 9.08
C SER A 155 1.66 -20.34 9.12
N CYS A 156 0.90 -21.11 8.32
CA CYS A 156 -0.53 -20.94 8.09
C CYS A 156 -0.91 -19.52 7.61
N LYS A 157 -0.17 -19.02 6.62
CA LYS A 157 -0.35 -17.67 6.07
C LYS A 157 -0.53 -17.70 4.55
N ALA A 158 -1.29 -16.72 4.06
CA ALA A 158 -1.29 -16.36 2.66
C ALA A 158 0.02 -15.64 2.31
N VAL A 159 0.70 -16.14 1.28
CA VAL A 159 1.95 -15.59 0.77
C VAL A 159 1.81 -15.31 -0.73
N LEU A 160 2.63 -14.39 -1.22
CA LEU A 160 2.74 -14.14 -2.65
C LEU A 160 3.53 -15.27 -3.32
N ASP A 161 3.22 -15.57 -4.58
CA ASP A 161 4.03 -16.46 -5.39
C ASP A 161 5.37 -15.76 -5.71
N PRO A 162 6.52 -16.26 -5.21
CA PRO A 162 7.81 -15.58 -5.36
C PRO A 162 8.32 -15.53 -6.80
N GLU A 163 7.86 -16.45 -7.66
CA GLU A 163 8.31 -16.57 -9.05
C GLU A 163 7.40 -15.80 -10.01
N LYS A 164 6.11 -15.68 -9.67
CA LYS A 164 5.11 -15.13 -10.60
C LYS A 164 4.60 -13.76 -10.21
N SER A 165 4.54 -13.44 -8.92
CA SER A 165 3.98 -12.17 -8.47
C SER A 165 4.81 -11.00 -8.96
N ARG A 166 4.14 -9.95 -9.46
CA ARG A 166 4.81 -8.69 -9.83
C ARG A 166 5.00 -7.77 -8.63
N ILE A 167 4.63 -8.23 -7.43
CA ILE A 167 4.67 -7.46 -6.19
C ILE A 167 5.95 -7.86 -5.43
N PRO A 168 6.87 -6.91 -5.15
CA PRO A 168 8.07 -7.20 -4.40
C PRO A 168 7.79 -7.75 -3.00
N LEU A 169 8.57 -8.75 -2.60
CA LEU A 169 8.48 -9.41 -1.30
C LEU A 169 9.13 -8.62 -0.14
N LYS A 170 9.81 -7.50 -0.43
CA LYS A 170 10.55 -6.68 0.53
C LYS A 170 10.02 -5.25 0.61
#